data_AF-A0A418DWW1-F1
#
_entry.id   AF-A0A418DWW1-F1
#
_cell.length_a   1.000
_cell.length_b   1.000
_cell.length_c   1.000
_cell.angle_alpha   90.00
_cell.angle_beta   90.00
_cell.angle_gamma   90.00
#
_symmetry.space_group_name_H-M   'P 1'
#
loop_
_entity.id
_entity.type
_entity.pdbx_description
1 polymer ?
#
loop_
_entity_poly.entity_id
_entity_poly.type
_entity_poly.pdbx_seq_one_letter_code
_entity_poly.pdbx_strand_id
1 'polypeptide(L)'
;VVVSNLVDSNVFVRSMLLSVETHPRTSAMFPSLARLFEFLQLNSVRLLRHLMTIVTLDDINHENICCLNTAVVMLVFEHRQRRLPRMLEALRQLQTEVDDGNTDLCVNFRSLLWFWVQYYVPRGRDRLSLEHSSDMKFSEWYSVVALLCADDGSPAALLPAPTLLPASPYVVHHMSSGPRASSSHHPYPYPSRRM
;
A
#
# COMPACT_ATOMS: atom_id res chain seq x y z
N VAL A 1 -16.12 0.94 -18.51
CA VAL A 1 -14.71 0.87 -18.99
C VAL A 1 -13.74 1.12 -17.83
N VAL A 2 -13.61 2.32 -17.27
CA VAL A 2 -12.64 2.60 -16.17
C VAL A 2 -12.85 1.74 -14.92
N VAL A 3 -14.10 1.51 -14.51
CA VAL A 3 -14.44 0.63 -13.36
C VAL A 3 -14.35 -0.86 -13.73
N SER A 4 -14.47 -1.17 -15.02
CA SER A 4 -14.49 -2.55 -15.56
C SER A 4 -13.08 -3.12 -15.77
N ASN A 5 -12.12 -2.24 -16.08
CA ASN A 5 -10.69 -2.56 -16.28
C ASN A 5 -9.86 -1.72 -15.31
N LEU A 6 -10.18 -1.80 -14.03
CA LEU A 6 -9.61 -0.92 -13.02
C LEU A 6 -8.10 -1.16 -12.84
N VAL A 7 -7.62 -2.39 -13.02
CA VAL A 7 -6.17 -2.69 -13.04
C VAL A 7 -5.47 -1.83 -14.10
N ASP A 8 -5.99 -1.78 -15.33
CA ASP A 8 -5.37 -0.99 -16.41
C ASP A 8 -5.56 0.51 -16.22
N SER A 9 -6.67 0.92 -15.60
CA SER A 9 -7.07 2.32 -15.49
C SER A 9 -6.61 3.00 -14.21
N ASN A 10 -6.06 2.28 -13.22
CA ASN A 10 -5.73 2.84 -11.90
C ASN A 10 -4.72 3.98 -11.98
N VAL A 11 -3.73 3.89 -12.88
CA VAL A 11 -2.73 4.94 -13.07
C VAL A 11 -3.37 6.21 -13.61
N PHE A 12 -4.32 6.08 -14.54
CA PHE A 12 -5.10 7.22 -15.03
C PHE A 12 -5.94 7.85 -13.92
N VAL A 13 -6.63 7.03 -13.11
CA VAL A 13 -7.39 7.48 -11.95
C VAL A 13 -6.50 8.26 -10.97
N ARG A 14 -5.32 7.73 -10.64
CA ARG A 14 -4.35 8.39 -9.77
C ARG A 14 -3.90 9.74 -10.32
N SER A 15 -3.54 9.81 -11.60
CA SER A 15 -3.13 11.05 -12.27
C SER A 15 -4.24 12.11 -12.24
N MET A 16 -5.50 11.68 -12.44
CA MET A 16 -6.66 12.55 -12.34
C MET A 16 -6.83 13.09 -10.92
N LEU A 17 -6.82 12.22 -9.90
CA LEU A 17 -6.96 12.61 -8.50
C LEU A 17 -5.86 13.61 -8.09
N LEU A 18 -4.62 13.34 -8.45
CA LEU A 18 -3.48 14.24 -8.20
C LEU A 18 -3.64 15.60 -8.88
N SER A 19 -4.17 15.61 -10.11
CA SER A 19 -4.38 16.85 -10.86
C SER A 19 -5.42 17.78 -10.22
N VAL A 20 -6.49 17.23 -9.62
CA VAL A 20 -7.48 18.02 -8.87
C VAL A 20 -6.84 18.66 -7.65
N GLU A 21 -6.12 17.84 -6.88
CA GLU A 21 -5.57 18.24 -5.60
C GLU A 21 -4.51 19.34 -5.78
N THR A 22 -3.65 19.19 -6.79
CA THR A 22 -2.57 20.15 -7.07
C THR A 22 -3.06 21.38 -7.82
N HIS A 23 -4.07 21.25 -8.68
CA HIS A 23 -4.56 22.33 -9.53
C HIS A 23 -6.10 22.40 -9.54
N PRO A 24 -6.73 22.88 -8.45
CA PRO A 24 -8.20 22.94 -8.35
C PRO A 24 -8.86 23.78 -9.45
N ARG A 25 -8.13 24.77 -9.98
CA ARG A 25 -8.59 25.65 -11.08
C ARG A 25 -8.65 24.95 -12.44
N THR A 26 -7.94 23.84 -12.63
CA THR A 26 -7.91 23.09 -13.89
C THR A 26 -9.26 22.47 -14.21
N SER A 27 -9.98 21.98 -13.18
CA SER A 27 -11.36 21.49 -13.34
C SER A 27 -12.27 22.56 -13.93
N ALA A 28 -12.20 23.80 -13.43
CA ALA A 28 -13.02 24.91 -13.90
C ALA A 28 -12.70 25.35 -15.33
N MET A 29 -11.47 25.12 -15.80
CA MET A 29 -11.00 25.50 -17.13
C MET A 29 -11.44 24.50 -18.21
N PHE A 30 -11.65 23.23 -17.85
CA PHE A 30 -11.97 22.16 -18.80
C PHE A 30 -13.25 21.41 -18.39
N PRO A 31 -14.42 21.71 -19.00
CA PRO A 31 -15.70 21.12 -18.62
C PRO A 31 -15.77 19.58 -18.72
N SER A 32 -15.01 18.98 -19.64
CA SER A 32 -14.87 17.52 -19.73
C SER A 32 -14.15 16.94 -18.51
N LEU A 33 -13.11 17.63 -18.05
CA LEU A 33 -12.34 17.26 -16.87
C LEU A 33 -13.18 17.42 -15.59
N ALA A 34 -13.96 18.50 -15.49
CA ALA A 34 -14.91 18.70 -14.39
C ALA A 34 -15.90 17.54 -14.24
N ARG A 35 -16.51 17.10 -15.34
CA ARG A 35 -17.44 15.94 -15.33
C ARG A 35 -16.76 14.65 -14.88
N LEU A 36 -15.51 14.42 -15.30
CA LEU A 36 -14.75 13.25 -14.86
C LEU A 36 -14.44 13.31 -13.36
N PHE A 37 -14.10 14.48 -12.84
CA PHE A 37 -13.88 14.65 -11.40
C PHE A 37 -15.14 14.46 -10.58
N GLU A 38 -16.26 15.03 -11.04
CA GLU A 38 -17.57 14.80 -10.42
C GLU A 38 -17.90 13.30 -10.42
N PHE A 39 -17.69 12.61 -11.54
CA PHE A 39 -17.86 11.16 -11.61
C PHE A 39 -16.97 10.42 -10.60
N LEU A 40 -15.68 10.76 -10.50
CA LEU A 40 -14.76 10.13 -9.54
C LEU A 40 -15.18 10.41 -8.08
N GLN A 41 -15.65 11.62 -7.78
CA GLN A 41 -16.14 11.98 -6.44
C GLN A 41 -17.39 11.19 -6.08
N LEU A 42 -18.39 11.14 -6.97
CA LEU A 42 -19.63 10.41 -6.78
C LEU A 42 -19.42 8.89 -6.65
N ASN A 43 -18.38 8.36 -7.30
CA ASN A 43 -18.06 6.93 -7.28
C ASN A 43 -16.88 6.57 -6.35
N SER A 44 -16.40 7.51 -5.54
CA SER A 44 -15.18 7.36 -4.74
C SER A 44 -15.20 6.13 -3.83
N VAL A 45 -16.28 5.90 -3.09
CA VAL A 45 -16.44 4.74 -2.19
C VAL A 45 -16.38 3.42 -2.98
N ARG A 46 -17.10 3.32 -4.10
CA ARG A 46 -17.15 2.11 -4.94
C ARG A 46 -15.79 1.82 -5.59
N LEU A 47 -15.17 2.87 -6.11
CA LEU A 47 -13.83 2.81 -6.72
C LEU A 47 -12.79 2.35 -5.70
N LEU A 48 -12.81 2.93 -4.50
CA LEU A 48 -11.90 2.57 -3.43
C LEU A 48 -12.12 1.13 -2.96
N ARG A 49 -13.38 0.70 -2.76
CA ARG A 49 -13.71 -0.70 -2.48
C ARG A 49 -13.08 -1.62 -3.53
N HIS A 50 -13.27 -1.34 -4.82
CA HIS A 50 -12.68 -2.16 -5.87
C HIS A 50 -11.15 -2.18 -5.80
N LEU A 51 -10.48 -1.03 -5.62
CA LEU A 51 -9.02 -1.00 -5.49
C LEU A 51 -8.51 -1.79 -4.28
N MET A 52 -9.27 -1.80 -3.17
CA MET A 52 -8.94 -2.52 -1.95
C MET A 52 -9.15 -4.04 -2.07
N THR A 53 -9.84 -4.53 -3.10
CA THR A 53 -10.16 -5.96 -3.28
C THR A 53 -9.70 -6.55 -4.61
N ILE A 54 -9.24 -5.73 -5.57
CA ILE A 54 -8.82 -6.19 -6.90
C ILE A 54 -7.49 -6.95 -6.89
N VAL A 55 -6.75 -6.81 -5.79
CA VAL A 55 -5.54 -7.57 -5.50
C VAL A 55 -5.70 -8.14 -4.09
N THR A 56 -5.10 -9.29 -3.86
CA THR A 56 -5.00 -9.98 -2.58
C THR A 56 -3.54 -10.14 -2.18
N LEU A 57 -3.28 -10.62 -0.97
CA LEU A 57 -1.90 -10.91 -0.56
C LEU A 57 -1.25 -12.02 -1.40
N ASP A 58 -2.04 -12.94 -1.96
CA ASP A 58 -1.53 -14.10 -2.69
C ASP A 58 -1.10 -13.77 -4.13
N ASP A 59 -1.69 -12.74 -4.76
CA ASP A 59 -1.47 -12.38 -6.16
C ASP A 59 -0.86 -10.98 -6.36
N ILE A 60 -0.54 -10.26 -5.29
CA ILE A 60 0.18 -8.99 -5.38
C ILE A 60 1.60 -9.17 -5.94
N ASN A 61 1.95 -8.33 -6.91
CA ASN A 61 3.26 -8.31 -7.54
C ASN A 61 3.61 -6.91 -8.07
N HIS A 62 4.74 -6.78 -8.75
CA HIS A 62 5.26 -5.50 -9.23
C HIS A 62 4.42 -4.85 -10.36
N GLU A 63 3.59 -5.62 -11.05
CA GLU A 63 2.72 -5.11 -12.12
C GLU A 63 1.43 -4.52 -11.56
N ASN A 64 0.87 -5.12 -10.50
CA ASN A 64 -0.43 -4.73 -9.93
C ASN A 64 -0.36 -3.94 -8.61
N ILE A 65 0.83 -3.76 -8.00
CA ILE A 65 1.01 -2.94 -6.78
C ILE A 65 0.53 -1.49 -6.93
N CYS A 66 0.43 -1.00 -8.17
CA CYS A 66 -0.12 0.32 -8.47
C CYS A 66 -1.58 0.49 -8.03
N CYS A 67 -2.39 -0.58 -8.04
CA CYS A 67 -3.77 -0.56 -7.52
C CYS A 67 -3.80 -0.23 -6.03
N LEU A 68 -2.96 -0.91 -5.24
CA LEU A 68 -2.80 -0.66 -3.82
C LEU A 68 -2.31 0.77 -3.55
N ASN A 69 -1.31 1.23 -4.31
CA ASN A 69 -0.81 2.60 -4.19
C ASN A 69 -1.92 3.63 -4.47
N THR A 70 -2.74 3.41 -5.49
CA THR A 70 -3.85 4.31 -5.83
C THR A 70 -4.90 4.35 -4.72
N ALA A 71 -5.21 3.21 -4.10
CA ALA A 71 -6.08 3.17 -2.91
C ALA A 71 -5.51 4.02 -1.75
N VAL A 72 -4.20 3.90 -1.48
CA VAL A 72 -3.54 4.69 -0.43
C VAL A 72 -3.57 6.18 -0.76
N VAL A 73 -3.38 6.60 -2.02
CA VAL A 73 -3.52 8.02 -2.42
C VAL A 73 -4.92 8.56 -2.10
N MET A 74 -5.96 7.80 -2.45
CA MET A 74 -7.34 8.20 -2.13
C MET A 74 -7.53 8.39 -0.63
N LEU A 75 -7.02 7.46 0.18
CA LEU A 75 -7.10 7.53 1.65
C LEU A 75 -6.27 8.68 2.23
N VAL A 76 -5.12 9.03 1.62
CA VAL A 76 -4.35 10.23 1.97
C VAL A 76 -5.17 11.50 1.76
N PHE A 77 -5.88 11.59 0.64
CA PHE A 77 -6.73 12.75 0.36
C PHE A 77 -7.92 12.85 1.32
N GLU A 78 -8.57 11.72 1.62
CA GLU A 78 -9.61 11.68 2.65
C GLU A 78 -9.05 12.07 4.03
N HIS A 79 -7.82 11.69 4.35
CA HIS A 79 -7.16 12.09 5.58
C HIS A 79 -6.88 13.60 5.64
N ARG A 80 -6.34 14.19 4.57
CA ARG A 80 -6.11 15.65 4.45
C ARG A 80 -7.40 16.43 4.68
N GLN A 81 -8.51 15.94 4.15
CA GLN A 81 -9.83 16.55 4.30
C GLN A 81 -10.54 16.23 5.63
N ARG A 82 -9.89 15.47 6.53
CA ARG A 82 -10.44 14.97 7.80
C ARG A 82 -11.72 14.14 7.62
N ARG A 83 -11.82 13.43 6.50
CA ARG A 83 -12.95 12.58 6.10
C ARG A 83 -12.63 11.08 6.12
N LEU A 84 -11.39 10.70 6.42
CA LEU A 84 -10.96 9.31 6.48
C LEU A 84 -11.92 8.40 7.30
N PRO A 85 -12.32 8.74 8.55
CA PRO A 85 -13.29 7.92 9.29
C PRO A 85 -14.63 7.74 8.56
N ARG A 86 -15.14 8.80 7.95
CA ARG A 86 -16.39 8.77 7.19
C ARG A 86 -16.27 7.88 5.94
N MET A 87 -15.12 7.93 5.27
CA MET A 87 -14.84 7.05 4.13
C MET A 87 -14.80 5.58 4.55
N LEU A 88 -14.11 5.25 5.65
CA LEU A 88 -14.05 3.87 6.17
C LEU A 88 -15.43 3.36 6.59
N GLU A 89 -16.25 4.21 7.22
CA GLU A 89 -17.62 3.85 7.57
C GLU A 89 -18.47 3.57 6.34
N ALA A 90 -18.40 4.41 5.30
CA ALA A 90 -19.11 4.20 4.05
C ALA A 90 -18.67 2.89 3.34
N LEU A 91 -17.38 2.54 3.41
CA LEU A 91 -16.86 1.28 2.87
C LEU A 91 -17.40 0.05 3.61
N ARG A 92 -17.50 0.11 4.95
CA ARG A 92 -18.07 -0.96 5.78
C ARG A 92 -19.55 -1.15 5.48
N GLN A 93 -20.31 -0.05 5.40
CA GLN A 93 -21.73 -0.09 5.03
C GLN A 93 -21.94 -0.73 3.66
N LEU A 94 -21.15 -0.31 2.66
CA LEU A 94 -21.21 -0.88 1.32
C LEU A 94 -20.84 -2.38 1.31
N GLN A 95 -19.95 -2.83 2.19
CA GLN A 95 -19.62 -4.26 2.31
C GLN A 95 -20.79 -5.08 2.83
N THR A 96 -21.55 -4.57 3.80
CA THR A 96 -22.75 -5.25 4.31
C THR A 96 -23.85 -5.36 3.26
N GLU A 97 -23.96 -4.38 2.35
CA GLU A 97 -24.97 -4.37 1.28
C GLU A 97 -24.64 -5.34 0.13
N VAL A 98 -23.35 -5.54 -0.16
CA VAL A 98 -22.87 -6.30 -1.31
C VAL A 98 -22.47 -7.71 -0.86
N ASP A 99 -23.43 -8.46 -0.31
CA ASP A 99 -23.25 -9.80 0.29
C ASP A 99 -22.70 -10.83 -0.72
N ASP A 100 -21.39 -10.77 -0.98
CA ASP A 100 -20.71 -11.54 -2.02
C ASP A 100 -19.98 -12.78 -1.47
N GLY A 101 -20.06 -13.07 -0.17
CA GLY A 101 -19.35 -14.19 0.48
C GLY A 101 -17.81 -14.13 0.36
N ASN A 102 -17.26 -13.00 -0.10
CA ASN A 102 -15.85 -12.82 -0.39
C ASN A 102 -15.06 -12.37 0.88
N THR A 103 -13.73 -12.46 0.82
CA THR A 103 -12.81 -12.01 1.87
C THR A 103 -13.20 -10.64 2.41
N ASP A 104 -13.21 -10.49 3.74
CA ASP A 104 -13.52 -9.22 4.38
C ASP A 104 -12.61 -8.09 3.84
N LEU A 105 -13.25 -7.00 3.39
CA LEU A 105 -12.58 -5.86 2.74
C LEU A 105 -11.45 -5.30 3.60
N CYS A 106 -11.72 -5.09 4.88
CA CYS A 106 -10.77 -4.48 5.81
C CYS A 106 -9.65 -5.46 6.15
N VAL A 107 -9.95 -6.76 6.26
CA VAL A 107 -8.95 -7.81 6.49
C VAL A 107 -8.02 -7.97 5.28
N ASN A 108 -8.56 -8.02 4.07
CA ASN A 108 -7.75 -8.07 2.84
C ASN A 108 -6.83 -6.85 2.76
N PHE A 109 -7.40 -5.65 2.93
CA PHE A 109 -6.62 -4.43 2.80
C PHE A 109 -5.60 -4.27 3.92
N ARG A 110 -5.87 -4.71 5.16
CA ARG A 110 -4.89 -4.77 6.24
C ARG A 110 -3.68 -5.63 5.87
N SER A 111 -3.91 -6.76 5.21
CA SER A 111 -2.85 -7.68 4.76
C SER A 111 -2.03 -7.08 3.62
N LEU A 112 -2.69 -6.40 2.68
CA LEU A 112 -2.01 -5.65 1.62
C LEU A 112 -1.16 -4.50 2.16
N LEU A 113 -1.65 -3.75 3.16
CA LEU A 113 -0.89 -2.68 3.80
C LEU A 113 0.31 -3.20 4.58
N TRP A 114 0.20 -4.37 5.20
CA TRP A 114 1.36 -5.04 5.77
C TRP A 114 2.40 -5.32 4.69
N PHE A 115 2.01 -5.90 3.54
CA PHE A 115 2.92 -6.12 2.42
C PHE A 115 3.53 -4.80 1.92
N TRP A 116 2.72 -3.74 1.80
CA TRP A 116 3.17 -2.41 1.39
C TRP A 116 4.28 -1.87 2.30
N VAL A 117 4.12 -2.01 3.63
CA VAL A 117 5.14 -1.62 4.61
C VAL A 117 6.41 -2.44 4.41
N GLN A 118 6.30 -3.77 4.27
CA GLN A 118 7.46 -4.64 4.02
C GLN A 118 8.17 -4.31 2.70
N TYR A 119 7.41 -3.89 1.69
CA TYR A 119 7.93 -3.55 0.38
C TYR A 119 8.66 -2.20 0.39
N TYR A 120 7.99 -1.12 0.78
CA TYR A 120 8.53 0.24 0.59
C TYR A 120 9.49 0.69 1.68
N VAL A 121 9.28 0.36 2.95
CA VAL A 121 10.12 0.88 4.06
C VAL A 121 11.63 0.61 3.83
N PRO A 122 12.07 -0.62 3.50
CA PRO A 122 13.49 -0.88 3.25
C PRO A 122 13.96 -0.38 1.87
N ARG A 123 13.05 -0.11 0.93
CA ARG A 123 13.36 0.18 -0.48
C ARG A 123 13.41 1.66 -0.79
N GLY A 124 14.57 2.29 -0.54
CA GLY A 124 14.77 3.74 -0.76
C GLY A 124 14.41 4.22 -2.17
N ARG A 125 14.77 3.48 -3.22
CA ARG A 125 14.46 3.86 -4.62
C ARG A 125 12.96 3.83 -4.90
N ASP A 126 12.28 2.78 -4.47
CA ASP A 126 10.84 2.63 -4.69
C ASP A 126 10.04 3.68 -3.90
N ARG A 127 10.52 4.09 -2.71
CA ARG A 127 9.97 5.24 -1.98
C ARG A 127 10.10 6.54 -2.77
N LEU A 128 11.29 6.84 -3.31
CA LEU A 128 11.48 8.04 -4.14
C LEU A 128 10.58 8.02 -5.39
N SER A 129 10.38 6.85 -6.00
CA SER A 129 9.43 6.69 -7.12
C SER A 129 7.98 7.01 -6.70
N LEU A 130 7.53 6.60 -5.51
CA LEU A 130 6.22 7.00 -4.98
C LEU A 130 6.13 8.51 -4.80
N GLU A 131 7.17 9.12 -4.21
CA GLU A 131 7.19 10.57 -3.96
C GLU A 131 7.12 11.35 -5.28
N HIS A 132 7.97 11.01 -6.25
CA HIS A 132 7.99 11.70 -7.54
C HIS A 132 6.68 11.53 -8.33
N SER A 133 6.06 10.34 -8.28
CA SER A 133 4.81 10.07 -9.00
C SER A 133 3.56 10.64 -8.32
N SER A 134 3.69 11.23 -7.13
CA SER A 134 2.56 11.85 -6.41
C SER A 134 2.79 13.28 -5.97
N ASP A 135 4.03 13.77 -6.00
CA ASP A 135 4.41 15.01 -5.33
C ASP A 135 4.03 15.03 -3.83
N MET A 136 4.07 13.86 -3.17
CA MET A 136 3.81 13.70 -1.75
C MET A 136 4.99 13.02 -1.07
N LYS A 137 5.36 13.46 0.14
CA LYS A 137 6.44 12.83 0.90
C LYS A 137 6.05 11.45 1.40
N PHE A 138 6.96 10.49 1.40
CA PHE A 138 6.73 9.12 1.86
C PHE A 138 6.23 9.08 3.31
N SER A 139 6.65 10.04 4.15
CA SER A 139 6.16 10.17 5.53
C SER A 139 4.65 10.36 5.61
N GLU A 140 4.05 11.03 4.62
CA GLU A 140 2.60 11.24 4.55
C GLU A 140 1.85 9.97 4.14
N TRP A 141 2.38 9.23 3.17
CA TRP A 141 1.87 7.89 2.84
C TRP A 141 1.91 7.00 4.07
N TYR A 142 3.08 6.94 4.73
CA TYR A 142 3.31 6.10 5.87
C TYR A 142 2.44 6.48 7.07
N SER A 143 2.20 7.77 7.32
CA SER A 143 1.34 8.19 8.44
C SER A 143 -0.10 7.70 8.27
N VAL A 144 -0.63 7.75 7.05
CA VAL A 144 -1.99 7.24 6.78
C VAL A 144 -2.03 5.72 6.84
N VAL A 145 -1.02 5.03 6.30
CA VAL A 145 -0.89 3.57 6.44
C VAL A 145 -0.82 3.16 7.91
N ALA A 146 -0.07 3.90 8.74
CA ALA A 146 0.03 3.64 10.17
C ALA A 146 -1.31 3.83 10.90
N LEU A 147 -2.09 4.86 10.56
CA LEU A 147 -3.44 5.07 11.11
C LEU A 147 -4.38 3.91 10.74
N LEU A 148 -4.39 3.52 9.47
CA LEU A 148 -5.20 2.40 8.98
C LEU A 148 -4.82 1.07 9.63
N CYS A 149 -3.55 0.92 9.97
CA CYS A 149 -2.97 -0.25 10.60
C CYS A 149 -2.94 -0.17 12.13
N ALA A 150 -3.53 0.85 12.75
CA ALA A 150 -3.60 0.93 14.20
C ALA A 150 -4.52 -0.19 14.72
N ASP A 151 -4.11 -0.87 15.78
CA ASP A 151 -4.90 -1.92 16.43
C ASP A 151 -5.62 -1.37 17.68
N ASP A 152 -6.11 -0.12 17.58
CA ASP A 152 -6.68 0.65 18.68
C ASP A 152 -8.20 0.81 18.61
N GLY A 153 -8.83 0.27 17.55
CA GLY A 153 -10.26 0.43 17.28
C GLY A 153 -10.69 1.86 17.02
N SER A 154 -9.76 2.76 16.73
CA SER A 154 -10.10 4.13 16.35
C SER A 154 -10.91 4.16 15.05
N PRO A 155 -11.71 5.21 14.81
CA PRO A 155 -12.48 5.34 13.58
C PRO A 155 -11.64 5.38 12.29
N ALA A 156 -10.32 5.61 12.41
CA ALA A 156 -9.38 5.60 11.30
C ALA A 156 -8.65 4.26 11.13
N ALA A 157 -8.77 3.34 12.08
CA ALA A 157 -8.25 1.98 11.98
C ALA A 157 -9.15 1.12 11.09
N LEU A 158 -8.53 0.21 10.31
CA LEU A 158 -9.28 -0.76 9.50
C LEU A 158 -9.96 -1.80 10.37
N LEU A 159 -9.24 -2.32 11.37
CA LEU A 159 -9.69 -3.38 12.27
C LEU A 159 -9.73 -2.90 13.72
N PRO A 160 -10.64 -3.48 14.55
CA PRO A 160 -10.74 -3.11 15.96
C PRO A 160 -9.66 -3.71 16.85
N ALA A 161 -8.95 -4.73 16.36
CA ALA A 161 -7.97 -5.50 17.10
C ALA A 161 -6.90 -6.05 16.15
N PRO A 162 -5.75 -6.51 16.67
CA PRO A 162 -4.69 -7.10 15.86
C PRO A 162 -5.19 -8.30 15.06
N THR A 163 -4.64 -8.48 13.86
CA THR A 163 -4.87 -9.66 13.01
C THR A 163 -3.59 -10.46 12.84
N LEU A 164 -3.73 -11.76 12.55
CA LEU A 164 -2.60 -12.62 12.23
C LEU A 164 -2.06 -12.26 10.84
N LEU A 165 -0.88 -11.65 10.82
CA LEU A 165 -0.15 -11.32 9.60
C LEU A 165 0.96 -12.35 9.38
N PRO A 166 1.35 -12.64 8.12
CA PRO A 166 2.41 -13.58 7.84
C PRO A 166 3.76 -13.10 8.38
N ALA A 167 4.72 -14.01 8.47
CA ALA A 167 6.12 -13.61 8.67
C ALA A 167 6.58 -12.76 7.48
N SER A 168 7.42 -11.75 7.73
CA SER A 168 7.89 -10.89 6.65
C SER A 168 8.63 -11.74 5.60
N PRO A 169 8.32 -11.56 4.29
CA PRO A 169 8.92 -12.36 3.23
C PRO A 169 10.43 -12.10 3.11
N TYR A 170 10.94 -11.06 3.79
CA TYR A 170 12.34 -10.65 3.78
C TYR A 170 13.14 -11.12 5.02
N VAL A 171 12.52 -11.82 5.97
CA VAL A 171 13.20 -12.32 7.19
C VAL A 171 14.26 -13.38 6.88
N VAL A 172 14.13 -14.09 5.75
CA VAL A 172 14.99 -15.22 5.37
C VAL A 172 16.47 -14.82 5.19
N HIS A 173 16.80 -13.54 5.00
CA HIS A 173 18.18 -13.10 4.74
C HIS A 173 19.02 -12.70 5.96
N HIS A 174 18.45 -12.62 7.17
CA HIS A 174 19.21 -12.20 8.37
C HIS A 174 19.78 -13.34 9.22
N MET A 175 19.41 -14.59 8.98
CA MET A 175 19.95 -15.76 9.71
C MET A 175 21.20 -16.39 9.08
N SER A 176 21.61 -15.96 7.88
CA SER A 176 22.77 -16.53 7.16
C SER A 176 24.12 -15.88 7.51
N SER A 177 24.14 -14.87 8.37
CA SER A 177 25.37 -14.18 8.79
C SER A 177 25.50 -14.18 10.32
N GLY A 178 25.60 -15.38 10.89
CA GLY A 178 26.14 -15.55 12.25
C GLY A 178 27.65 -15.31 12.27
N PRO A 179 28.23 -14.84 13.39
CA PRO A 179 29.67 -14.58 13.46
C PRO A 179 30.43 -15.91 13.35
N ARG A 180 31.36 -16.00 12.38
CA ARG A 180 32.34 -17.08 12.33
C ARG A 180 33.12 -17.08 13.63
N ALA A 181 32.96 -18.13 14.43
CA ALA A 181 33.77 -18.39 15.60
C ALA A 181 35.26 -18.36 15.21
N SER A 182 36.01 -17.49 15.87
CA SER A 182 37.46 -17.46 15.85
C SER A 182 38.00 -18.69 16.58
N SER A 183 38.66 -19.59 15.84
CA SER A 183 39.52 -20.62 16.42
C SER A 183 40.97 -20.34 16.05
N SER A 184 41.76 -20.00 17.07
CA SER A 184 43.21 -19.90 17.04
C SER A 184 43.86 -21.26 17.37
N HIS A 185 45.07 -21.45 16.81
CA HIS A 185 46.14 -22.42 17.14
C HIS A 185 46.27 -23.77 16.39
N HIS A 186 47.11 -23.76 15.32
CA HIS A 186 48.37 -24.50 15.01
C HIS A 186 48.72 -25.85 15.70
N PRO A 187 49.69 -26.68 15.19
CA PRO A 187 50.65 -26.48 14.08
C PRO A 187 50.83 -27.67 13.09
N TYR A 188 51.44 -27.42 11.93
CA TYR A 188 51.93 -28.44 10.98
C TYR A 188 53.40 -28.80 11.25
N PRO A 189 53.85 -30.07 11.04
CA PRO A 189 55.25 -30.43 11.09
C PRO A 189 55.93 -30.31 9.72
N TYR A 190 57.19 -29.84 9.71
CA TYR A 190 58.08 -29.86 8.55
C TYR A 190 58.59 -31.28 8.25
N PRO A 191 58.71 -31.71 6.97
CA PRO A 191 59.39 -32.93 6.63
C PRO A 191 60.89 -32.68 6.39
N SER A 192 61.73 -33.49 7.03
CA SER A 192 63.15 -33.62 6.71
C SER A 192 63.32 -34.67 5.59
N ARG A 193 64.04 -34.34 4.52
CA ARG A 193 64.82 -35.35 3.78
C ARG A 193 66.05 -34.71 3.12
N ARG A 194 67.22 -35.20 3.54
CA ARG A 194 68.50 -35.14 2.84
C ARG A 194 68.44 -35.98 1.57
N MET A 195 68.98 -35.46 0.47
CA MET A 195 70.21 -35.93 -0.19
C MET A 195 70.73 -34.80 -1.07
#